data_AF-A0AAN5AY81-F1
#
_entry.id   AF-A0AAN5AY81-F1
#
_cell.length_a   1.000
_cell.length_b   1.000
_cell.length_c   1.000
_cell.angle_alpha   90.00
_cell.angle_beta   90.00
_cell.angle_gamma   90.00
#
_symmetry.space_group_name_H-M   'P 1'
#
loop_
_entity.id
_entity.type
_entity.pdbx_description
1 polymer ?
#
loop_
_entity_poly.entity_id
_entity_poly.type
_entity_poly.pdbx_seq_one_letter_code
_entity_poly.pdbx_strand_id
1 'polypeptide(L)'
;MYEKNDKRRVYWLIDLYLAGKIDDKTFCDEFYYSYGLEMDGSTLTKLEREVFDVLDIVTGRFSFVEEEDPEIRKAFFDKKDLCYTIIEAKRSFEKQKNLMTDPYSY
;
A
#
# COMPACT_ATOMS: atom_id res chain seq x y z
N MET A 1 -8.90 -14.40 -7.10
CA MET A 1 -7.96 -13.29 -7.34
C MET A 1 -8.80 -12.16 -7.92
N TYR A 2 -8.72 -10.95 -7.35
CA TYR A 2 -9.49 -9.79 -7.85
C TYR A 2 -8.85 -9.26 -9.14
N GLU A 3 -9.64 -8.60 -10.00
CA GLU A 3 -9.14 -7.94 -11.21
C GLU A 3 -8.15 -6.81 -10.87
N LYS A 4 -7.24 -6.47 -11.80
CA LYS A 4 -6.19 -5.49 -11.54
C LYS A 4 -6.72 -4.08 -11.24
N ASN A 5 -7.82 -3.70 -11.90
CA ASN A 5 -8.49 -2.42 -11.71
C ASN A 5 -9.47 -2.40 -10.52
N ASP A 6 -9.53 -3.47 -9.73
CA ASP A 6 -10.41 -3.57 -8.57
C ASP A 6 -9.65 -3.21 -7.30
N LYS A 7 -10.10 -2.17 -6.58
CA LYS A 7 -9.50 -1.76 -5.29
C LYS A 7 -9.44 -2.86 -4.25
N ARG A 8 -10.32 -3.88 -4.32
CA ARG A 8 -10.27 -5.07 -3.46
C ARG A 8 -8.98 -5.86 -3.62
N ARG A 9 -8.33 -5.76 -4.78
CA ARG A 9 -7.02 -6.34 -5.02
C ARG A 9 -5.95 -5.72 -4.13
N VAL A 10 -5.94 -4.39 -3.97
CA VAL A 10 -4.96 -3.70 -3.12
C VAL A 10 -5.15 -4.10 -1.65
N TYR A 11 -6.39 -4.16 -1.16
CA TYR A 11 -6.67 -4.67 0.19
C TYR A 11 -6.18 -6.10 0.39
N TRP A 12 -6.40 -6.95 -0.60
CA TRP A 12 -5.96 -8.34 -0.55
C TRP A 12 -4.42 -8.47 -0.57
N LEU A 13 -3.73 -7.65 -1.35
CA LEU A 13 -2.25 -7.60 -1.37
C LEU A 13 -1.68 -7.18 -0.01
N ILE A 14 -2.28 -6.17 0.64
CA ILE A 14 -1.92 -5.75 2.00
C ILE A 14 -2.05 -6.94 2.98
N ASP A 15 -3.19 -7.65 2.93
CA ASP A 15 -3.42 -8.79 3.81
C ASP A 15 -2.44 -9.94 3.57
N LEU A 16 -2.12 -10.24 2.30
CA LEU A 16 -1.15 -11.27 1.94
C LEU A 16 0.26 -10.93 2.41
N TYR A 17 0.67 -9.67 2.24
CA TYR A 17 1.99 -9.20 2.67
C TYR A 17 2.13 -9.30 4.20
N LEU A 18 1.14 -8.78 4.93
CA LEU A 18 1.12 -8.84 6.40
C LEU A 18 1.03 -10.28 6.94
N ALA A 19 0.40 -11.19 6.20
CA ALA A 19 0.38 -12.61 6.53
C ALA A 19 1.67 -13.37 6.14
N GLY A 20 2.67 -12.69 5.58
CA GLY A 20 3.93 -13.28 5.11
C GLY A 20 3.75 -14.25 3.95
N LYS A 21 2.69 -14.10 3.14
CA LYS A 21 2.37 -14.97 2.00
C LYS A 21 3.01 -14.51 0.69
N ILE A 22 3.40 -13.25 0.61
CA ILE A 22 4.12 -12.64 -0.51
C ILE A 22 5.31 -11.85 0.04
N ASP A 23 6.37 -11.75 -0.76
CA ASP A 23 7.55 -10.96 -0.41
C ASP A 23 7.43 -9.50 -0.87
N ASP A 24 8.39 -8.69 -0.45
CA ASP A 24 8.49 -7.25 -0.75
C ASP A 24 8.41 -7.00 -2.27
N LYS A 25 9.08 -7.83 -3.07
CA LYS A 25 9.11 -7.67 -4.53
C LYS A 25 7.75 -7.95 -5.16
N THR A 26 7.14 -9.06 -4.77
CA THR A 26 5.81 -9.45 -5.24
C THR A 26 4.78 -8.40 -4.86
N PHE A 27 4.86 -7.83 -3.65
CA PHE A 27 3.96 -6.74 -3.25
C PHE A 27 4.14 -5.50 -4.13
N CYS A 28 5.36 -5.00 -4.29
CA CYS A 28 5.62 -3.78 -5.09
C CYS A 28 5.18 -3.95 -6.55
N ASP A 29 5.52 -5.08 -7.19
CA ASP A 29 5.14 -5.35 -8.58
C ASP A 29 3.62 -5.42 -8.74
N GLU A 30 2.94 -6.21 -7.90
CA GLU A 30 1.50 -6.39 -8.00
C GLU A 30 0.72 -5.14 -7.61
N PHE A 31 1.24 -4.34 -6.68
CA PHE A 31 0.69 -3.04 -6.34
C PHE A 31 0.79 -2.09 -7.54
N TYR A 32 1.95 -1.99 -8.19
CA TYR A 32 2.15 -1.16 -9.39
C TYR A 32 1.19 -1.55 -10.52
N TYR A 33 1.06 -2.85 -10.81
CA TYR A 33 0.13 -3.32 -11.85
C TYR A 33 -1.34 -3.12 -11.50
N SER A 34 -1.67 -2.90 -10.22
CA SER A 34 -3.04 -2.66 -9.79
C SER A 34 -3.31 -1.16 -9.74
N TYR A 35 -2.67 -0.46 -8.81
CA TYR A 35 -2.90 0.94 -8.54
C TYR A 35 -2.19 1.88 -9.51
N GLY A 36 -0.88 1.71 -9.69
CA GLY A 36 -0.05 2.60 -10.49
C GLY A 36 -0.37 2.60 -12.00
N LEU A 37 -1.04 1.55 -12.50
CA LEU A 37 -1.31 1.38 -13.93
C LEU A 37 -2.81 1.31 -14.30
N GLU A 38 -3.62 0.56 -13.55
CA GLU A 38 -4.95 0.10 -14.02
C GLU A 38 -6.12 0.70 -13.22
N MET A 39 -5.88 1.31 -12.07
CA MET A 39 -6.93 1.77 -11.16
C MET A 39 -7.54 3.10 -11.61
N ASP A 40 -8.85 3.12 -11.85
CA ASP A 40 -9.57 4.37 -12.01
C ASP A 40 -9.76 5.07 -10.65
N GLY A 41 -9.01 6.15 -10.44
CA GLY A 41 -9.07 6.95 -9.22
C GLY A 41 -10.48 7.46 -8.88
N SER A 42 -11.39 7.60 -9.85
CA SER A 42 -12.78 8.03 -9.61
C SER A 42 -13.56 7.05 -8.72
N THR A 43 -13.14 5.78 -8.67
CA THR A 43 -13.76 4.71 -7.88
C THR A 43 -13.30 4.66 -6.42
N LEU A 44 -12.34 5.51 -6.06
CA LEU A 44 -11.72 5.56 -4.75
C LEU A 44 -12.32 6.65 -3.89
N THR A 45 -12.57 6.32 -2.63
CA THR A 45 -12.81 7.31 -1.58
C THR A 45 -11.57 8.17 -1.37
N LYS A 46 -11.74 9.32 -0.72
CA LYS A 46 -10.63 10.21 -0.37
C LYS A 46 -9.55 9.48 0.45
N LEU A 47 -9.95 8.71 1.46
CA LEU A 47 -9.01 7.95 2.28
C LEU A 47 -8.27 6.88 1.47
N GLU A 48 -8.99 6.12 0.64
CA GLU A 48 -8.37 5.11 -0.25
C GLU A 48 -7.30 5.74 -1.11
N ARG A 49 -7.60 6.89 -1.73
CA ARG A 49 -6.65 7.62 -2.56
C ARG A 49 -5.43 8.08 -1.76
N GLU A 50 -5.63 8.75 -0.63
CA GLU A 50 -4.54 9.23 0.22
C GLU A 50 -3.60 8.10 0.67
N VAL A 51 -4.17 6.95 1.08
CA VAL A 51 -3.39 5.79 1.51
C VAL A 51 -2.66 5.14 0.32
N PHE A 52 -3.34 4.99 -0.82
CA PHE A 52 -2.75 4.37 -1.99
C PHE A 52 -1.67 5.24 -2.64
N ASP A 53 -1.81 6.57 -2.63
CA ASP A 53 -0.79 7.51 -3.10
C ASP A 53 0.51 7.37 -2.28
N VAL A 54 0.39 7.24 -0.95
CA VAL A 54 1.56 7.04 -0.08
C VAL A 54 2.22 5.68 -0.36
N LEU A 55 1.43 4.62 -0.54
CA LEU A 55 1.96 3.31 -0.93
C LEU A 55 2.64 3.35 -2.31
N ASP A 56 2.11 4.09 -3.28
CA ASP A 56 2.70 4.24 -4.61
C ASP A 56 4.07 4.92 -4.56
N ILE A 57 4.20 5.97 -3.75
CA ILE A 57 5.49 6.65 -3.52
C ILE A 57 6.51 5.68 -2.92
N VAL A 58 6.11 4.88 -1.93
CA VAL A 58 7.03 3.97 -1.23
C VAL A 58 7.41 2.79 -2.09
N THR A 59 6.44 2.14 -2.74
CA THR A 59 6.68 0.98 -3.62
C THR A 59 7.47 1.37 -4.88
N GLY A 60 7.19 2.54 -5.47
CA GLY A 60 7.90 3.04 -6.64
C GLY A 60 9.34 3.49 -6.37
N ARG A 61 9.71 3.71 -5.10
CA ARG A 61 11.07 4.07 -4.66
C ARG A 61 11.64 3.06 -3.67
N PHE A 62 11.11 1.85 -3.65
CA PHE A 62 11.65 0.79 -2.80
C PHE A 62 12.96 0.26 -3.39
N SER A 63 14.01 0.18 -2.57
CA SER A 63 15.25 -0.49 -2.98
C SER A 63 15.28 -1.93 -2.45
N PHE A 64 15.53 -2.88 -3.36
CA PHE A 64 15.76 -4.29 -3.01
C PHE A 64 17.21 -4.56 -2.59
N VAL A 65 18.10 -3.58 -2.74
CA VAL A 65 19.53 -3.66 -2.42
C VAL A 65 19.91 -2.56 -1.45
N GLU A 66 20.87 -2.84 -0.57
CA GLU A 66 21.45 -1.80 0.28
C GLU A 66 22.31 -0.88 -0.60
N GLU A 67 21.91 0.38 -0.74
CA GLU A 67 22.70 1.37 -1.46
C GLU A 67 23.80 1.94 -0.57
N GLU A 68 25.05 1.70 -0.98
CA GLU A 68 26.24 2.12 -0.23
C GLU A 68 26.42 3.64 -0.27
N ASP A 69 26.04 4.28 -1.39
CA ASP A 69 26.11 5.73 -1.53
C ASP A 69 25.05 6.42 -0.65
N PRO A 70 25.45 7.25 0.33
CA PRO A 70 24.51 7.90 1.23
C PRO A 70 23.54 8.89 0.57
N GLU A 71 23.93 9.51 -0.54
CA GLU A 71 23.06 10.45 -1.27
C GLU A 71 22.04 9.70 -2.12
N ILE A 72 22.44 8.58 -2.73
CA ILE A 72 21.51 7.69 -3.46
C ILE A 72 20.53 7.05 -2.47
N ARG A 73 21.02 6.54 -1.34
CA ARG A 73 20.19 5.89 -0.31
C ARG A 73 19.07 6.77 0.23
N LYS A 74 19.25 8.09 0.31
CA LYS A 74 18.18 9.03 0.72
C LYS A 74 17.00 9.10 -0.26
N ALA A 75 17.19 8.67 -1.50
CA ALA A 75 16.15 8.68 -2.52
C ALA A 75 15.24 7.44 -2.47
N PHE A 76 15.64 6.39 -1.74
CA PHE A 76 14.95 5.11 -1.68
C PHE A 76 14.42 4.79 -0.28
N PHE A 77 13.37 3.99 -0.24
CA PHE A 77 12.81 3.41 0.97
C PHE A 77 13.37 2.01 1.21
N ASP A 78 13.56 1.66 2.48
CA ASP A 78 14.01 0.34 2.89
C ASP A 78 12.83 -0.58 3.29
N LYS A 79 13.15 -1.83 3.62
CA LYS A 79 12.15 -2.84 4.06
C LYS A 79 11.32 -2.38 5.26
N LYS A 80 11.90 -1.63 6.19
CA LYS A 80 11.19 -1.12 7.37
C LYS A 80 10.18 -0.05 6.96
N ASP A 81 10.56 0.85 6.07
CA ASP A 81 9.67 1.88 5.54
C ASP A 81 8.48 1.28 4.80
N LEU A 82 8.73 0.27 3.94
CA LEU A 82 7.67 -0.46 3.25
C LEU A 82 6.72 -1.15 4.24
N CYS A 83 7.28 -1.92 5.18
CA CYS A 83 6.50 -2.63 6.19
C CYS A 83 5.66 -1.68 7.06
N TYR A 84 6.26 -0.59 7.52
CA TYR A 84 5.58 0.42 8.32
C TYR A 84 4.41 1.04 7.55
N THR A 85 4.64 1.45 6.30
CA THR A 85 3.60 2.04 5.44
C THR A 85 2.43 1.09 5.21
N ILE A 86 2.70 -0.20 4.98
CA ILE A 86 1.64 -1.21 4.79
C ILE A 86 0.83 -1.43 6.08
N ILE A 87 1.48 -1.44 7.24
CA ILE A 87 0.80 -1.54 8.54
C ILE A 87 -0.09 -0.31 8.78
N GLU A 88 0.40 0.90 8.52
CA GLU A 88 -0.38 2.13 8.69
C GLU A 88 -1.55 2.20 7.69
N ALA A 89 -1.38 1.71 6.46
CA ALA A 89 -2.46 1.55 5.51
C ALA A 89 -3.56 0.64 6.07
N LYS A 90 -3.20 -0.54 6.58
CA LYS A 90 -4.15 -1.48 7.18
C LYS A 90 -4.91 -0.85 8.35
N ARG A 91 -4.20 -0.19 9.27
CA ARG A 91 -4.77 0.51 10.43
C ARG A 91 -5.74 1.62 10.02
N SER A 92 -5.42 2.38 8.98
CA SER A 92 -6.29 3.46 8.48
C SER A 92 -7.63 2.93 8.02
N PHE A 93 -7.64 1.81 7.28
CA PHE A 93 -8.88 1.16 6.83
C PHE A 93 -9.68 0.54 7.97
N GLU A 94 -9.00 -0.07 8.96
CA GLU A 94 -9.66 -0.62 10.16
C GLU A 94 -10.31 0.49 11.01
N LYS A 95 -9.62 1.62 11.17
CA LYS A 95 -10.16 2.79 11.87
C LYS A 95 -11.40 3.34 11.17
N GLN A 96 -11.37 3.47 9.85
CA GLN A 96 -12.54 3.90 9.08
C GLN A 96 -13.72 2.94 9.24
N LYS A 97 -13.47 1.62 9.17
CA LYS A 97 -14.50 0.61 9.37
C LYS A 97 -15.14 0.71 10.76
N ASN A 98 -14.32 0.86 11.81
CA ASN A 98 -14.79 0.97 13.18
C ASN A 98 -15.66 2.22 13.40
N LEU A 99 -15.28 3.36 12.80
CA LEU A 99 -16.09 4.59 12.83
C LEU A 99 -17.44 4.43 12.12
N MET A 100 -17.51 3.65 11.04
CA MET A 100 -18.77 3.36 10.33
C MET A 100 -19.66 2.35 11.07
N THR A 101 -19.09 1.54 11.96
CA THR A 101 -19.83 0.54 12.74
C THR A 101 -20.21 1.02 14.15
N ASP A 102 -19.70 2.17 14.59
CA ASP A 102 -20.09 2.80 15.85
C ASP A 102 -21.41 3.57 15.65
N PRO A 103 -22.53 3.13 16.26
CA PRO A 103 -23.82 3.80 16.12
C PRO A 103 -23.83 5.22 16.74
N TYR A 104 -22.75 5.67 17.38
CA TYR A 104 -22.64 6.97 18.04
C TYR A 104 -21.60 7.92 17.42
N SER A 105 -20.98 7.60 16.29
CA SER A 105 -20.05 8.51 15.59
C SER A 105 -20.83 9.56 14.77
N TYR A 106 -21.06 10.74 15.34
CA TYR A 106 -21.57 11.95 14.65
C TYR A 106 -20.46 12.91 14.27
#